data_AF-A0A829CCF4-F1
#
_entry.id   AF-A0A829CCF4-F1
#
_cell.length_a   1.000
_cell.length_b   1.000
_cell.length_c   1.000
_cell.angle_alpha   90.00
_cell.angle_beta   90.00
_cell.angle_gamma   90.00
#
_symmetry.space_group_name_H-M   'P 1'
#
loop_
_entity.id
_entity.type
_entity.pdbx_description
1 polymer ?
#
loop_
_entity_poly.entity_id
_entity_poly.type
_entity_poly.pdbx_seq_one_letter_code
_entity_poly.pdbx_strand_id
1 'polypeptide(L)'
;MPGGVCSGRPWGRPWWHPGLVGLLIRLAELLVVMLPLIGVLYVGIKALSSFTRRLGEASGDLASDSPAMPRPTTVENDAARWRAITRAVEAHERTDARWLEYELDAAKLLDFPVMTDMRDPLTTAFHKAKLQADFHKPLRAEDLLDDPDAAGHYLDAVRDYVTAFDTAEAEAMRRRRTGFSREEQQRLARAQSLLRVASDAGATAQERERAYRLARTELDGLIVLPDRTRAGIERGIAGELDD
;
A
#
# COMPACT_ATOMS: atom_id res chain seq x y z
N MET A 1 65.19 26.77 39.62
CA MET A 1 65.95 25.89 38.70
C MET A 1 65.46 24.46 38.91
N PRO A 2 65.20 23.72 37.82
CA PRO A 2 63.84 23.26 37.51
C PRO A 2 63.75 21.74 37.31
N GLY A 3 62.54 21.23 37.13
CA GLY A 3 62.37 19.85 36.65
C GLY A 3 60.93 19.37 36.48
N GLY A 4 60.24 19.91 35.45
CA GLY A 4 59.46 19.08 34.52
C GLY A 4 58.07 18.60 34.93
N VAL A 5 57.07 19.15 34.25
CA VAL A 5 55.65 18.77 34.21
C VAL A 5 55.41 17.78 33.05
N CYS A 6 54.23 17.13 33.07
CA CYS A 6 53.54 16.37 32.01
C CYS A 6 53.85 14.87 31.98
N SER A 7 52.92 13.93 31.80
CA SER A 7 51.46 13.90 31.65
C SER A 7 51.09 12.41 31.59
N GLY A 8 49.89 12.01 32.02
CA GLY A 8 49.41 10.65 31.77
C GLY A 8 48.27 10.20 32.68
N ARG A 9 47.04 10.36 32.23
CA ARG A 9 45.83 9.74 32.80
C ARG A 9 44.91 9.33 31.63
N PRO A 10 43.90 8.46 31.82
CA PRO A 10 44.02 7.00 31.75
C PRO A 10 42.95 6.34 30.86
N TRP A 11 43.28 5.33 30.07
CA TRP A 11 42.32 4.53 29.29
C TRP A 11 42.92 3.13 29.12
N GLY A 12 42.25 1.98 29.18
CA GLY A 12 40.87 1.57 29.38
C GLY A 12 40.93 0.04 29.20
N ARG A 13 40.42 -0.74 30.14
CA ARG A 13 40.43 -2.20 30.05
C ARG A 13 39.42 -2.63 28.97
N PRO A 14 39.75 -3.54 28.03
CA PRO A 14 38.76 -4.10 27.13
C PRO A 14 37.89 -5.10 27.88
N TRP A 15 36.67 -4.69 28.19
CA TRP A 15 35.56 -5.55 28.62
C TRP A 15 35.03 -6.32 27.41
N TRP A 16 35.57 -7.52 27.17
CA TRP A 16 34.94 -8.51 26.30
C TRP A 16 33.94 -9.32 27.12
N HIS A 17 32.66 -9.19 26.80
CA HIS A 17 31.58 -9.96 27.42
C HIS A 17 31.51 -11.37 26.77
N PRO A 18 31.68 -12.47 27.54
CA PRO A 18 31.67 -13.85 27.03
C PRO A 18 30.30 -14.35 26.51
N GLY A 19 29.23 -13.55 26.65
CA GLY A 19 27.89 -13.93 26.19
C GLY A 19 27.62 -13.75 24.69
N LEU A 20 28.35 -12.87 24.00
CA LEU A 20 28.11 -12.57 22.58
C LEU A 20 28.70 -13.62 21.64
N VAL A 21 29.82 -14.24 22.02
CA VAL A 21 30.51 -15.26 21.20
C VAL A 21 29.76 -16.59 21.23
N GLY A 22 29.11 -16.93 22.36
CA GLY A 22 28.30 -18.15 22.48
C GLY A 22 27.01 -18.11 21.64
N LEU A 23 26.40 -16.94 21.47
CA LEU A 23 25.19 -16.77 20.65
C LEU A 23 25.49 -16.90 19.14
N LEU A 24 26.63 -16.36 18.71
CA LEU A 24 27.07 -16.44 17.31
C LEU A 24 27.42 -17.87 16.88
N ILE A 25 28.00 -18.67 17.78
CA ILE A 25 28.30 -20.09 17.50
C ILE A 25 27.00 -20.92 17.41
N ARG A 26 26.01 -20.64 18.27
CA ARG A 26 24.69 -21.32 18.22
C ARG A 26 23.87 -20.96 16.98
N LEU A 27 23.98 -19.72 16.48
CA LEU A 27 23.29 -19.27 15.27
C LEU A 27 23.87 -19.90 13.99
N ALA A 28 25.20 -20.08 13.94
CA ALA A 28 25.88 -20.74 12.83
C ALA A 28 25.57 -22.25 12.76
N GLU A 29 25.45 -22.93 13.91
CA GLU A 29 25.10 -24.35 13.99
C GLU A 29 23.66 -24.62 13.48
N LEU A 30 22.71 -23.72 13.75
CA LEU A 30 21.32 -23.84 13.27
C LEU A 30 21.19 -23.61 11.75
N LEU A 31 22.03 -22.74 11.18
CA LEU A 31 22.10 -22.52 9.73
C LEU A 31 22.67 -23.72 8.96
N VAL A 32 23.62 -24.45 9.54
CA VAL A 32 24.21 -25.66 8.92
C VAL A 32 23.25 -26.84 8.93
N VAL A 33 22.30 -26.91 9.89
CA VAL A 33 21.28 -27.99 9.96
C VAL A 33 20.05 -27.70 9.08
N MET A 34 19.69 -26.44 8.84
CA MET A 34 18.57 -26.08 7.95
C MET A 34 18.89 -26.26 6.45
N LEU A 35 20.16 -26.10 6.07
CA LEU A 35 20.62 -26.20 4.68
C LEU A 35 20.39 -27.59 4.00
N PRO A 36 20.59 -28.74 4.66
CA PRO A 36 20.25 -30.05 4.08
C PRO A 36 18.74 -30.37 4.10
N LEU A 37 17.95 -29.76 4.98
CA LEU A 37 16.50 -30.00 5.06
C LEU A 37 15.75 -29.41 3.84
N ILE A 38 16.24 -28.29 3.31
CA ILE A 38 15.73 -27.66 2.08
C ILE A 38 16.12 -28.50 0.84
N GLY A 39 17.28 -29.15 0.85
CA GLY A 39 17.75 -29.99 -0.25
C GLY A 39 16.94 -31.29 -0.45
N VAL A 40 16.40 -31.88 0.62
CA VAL A 40 15.62 -33.13 0.55
C VAL A 40 14.18 -32.87 0.07
N LEU A 41 13.61 -31.68 0.31
CA LEU A 41 12.26 -31.33 -0.15
C LEU A 41 12.22 -31.02 -1.66
N TYR A 42 13.30 -30.49 -2.23
CA TYR A 42 13.35 -30.10 -3.65
C TYR A 42 13.44 -31.29 -4.61
N VAL A 43 14.04 -32.41 -4.20
CA VAL A 43 14.15 -33.62 -5.06
C VAL A 43 12.86 -34.45 -5.06
N GLY A 44 12.06 -34.42 -3.97
CA GLY A 44 10.80 -35.17 -3.87
C GLY A 44 9.67 -34.63 -4.76
N ILE A 45 9.57 -33.30 -4.91
CA ILE A 45 8.44 -32.66 -5.62
C ILE A 45 8.58 -32.81 -7.16
N LYS A 46 9.80 -32.91 -7.69
CA LYS A 46 10.03 -33.12 -9.13
C LYS A 46 9.76 -34.55 -9.58
N ALA A 47 9.85 -35.54 -8.68
CA ALA A 47 9.55 -36.93 -9.00
C ALA A 47 8.03 -37.21 -9.10
N LEU A 48 7.23 -36.61 -8.20
CA LEU A 48 5.78 -36.88 -8.14
C LEU A 48 5.00 -36.24 -9.32
N SER A 49 5.44 -35.09 -9.82
CA SER A 49 4.83 -34.42 -10.98
C SER A 49 5.08 -35.12 -12.32
N SER A 50 6.07 -36.01 -12.39
CA SER A 50 6.34 -36.83 -13.58
C SER A 50 5.49 -38.11 -13.64
N PHE A 51 5.05 -38.61 -12.49
CA PHE A 51 4.28 -39.86 -12.39
C PHE A 51 2.79 -39.65 -12.71
N THR A 52 2.20 -38.51 -12.33
CA THR A 52 0.82 -38.17 -12.67
C THR A 52 0.62 -37.91 -14.17
N ARG A 53 1.68 -37.50 -14.90
CA ARG A 53 1.62 -37.27 -16.35
C ARG A 53 1.45 -38.57 -17.15
N ARG A 54 2.01 -39.70 -16.66
CA ARG A 54 1.93 -41.01 -17.34
C ARG A 54 0.58 -41.72 -17.17
N LEU A 55 -0.22 -41.36 -16.17
CA LEU A 55 -1.58 -41.90 -16.00
C LEU A 55 -2.61 -41.19 -16.89
N GLY A 56 -2.31 -39.97 -17.35
CA GLY A 56 -3.17 -39.22 -18.28
C GLY A 56 -3.05 -39.64 -19.75
N GLU A 57 -1.93 -40.25 -20.16
CA GLU A 57 -1.68 -40.64 -21.56
C GLU A 57 -2.35 -41.96 -21.96
N ALA A 58 -2.85 -42.77 -21.02
CA ALA A 58 -3.49 -44.05 -21.33
C ALA A 58 -4.97 -43.96 -21.74
N SER A 59 -5.55 -42.76 -21.83
CA SER A 59 -6.98 -42.55 -22.15
C SER A 59 -7.25 -41.77 -23.44
N GLY A 60 -6.22 -41.45 -24.23
CA GLY A 60 -6.32 -40.54 -25.37
C GLY A 60 -6.44 -41.17 -26.76
N ASP A 61 -6.29 -42.49 -26.89
CA ASP A 61 -6.21 -43.15 -28.20
C ASP A 61 -7.57 -43.69 -28.67
N LEU A 62 -8.61 -42.86 -28.70
CA LEU A 62 -9.77 -43.08 -29.57
C LEU A 62 -10.41 -41.75 -29.98
N ALA A 63 -10.14 -41.36 -31.22
CA ALA A 63 -10.95 -40.52 -32.10
C ALA A 63 -11.27 -39.07 -31.67
N SER A 64 -10.61 -38.12 -32.33
CA SER A 64 -11.29 -36.94 -32.91
C SER A 64 -10.42 -36.37 -34.02
N ASP A 65 -10.77 -36.69 -35.26
CA ASP A 65 -10.31 -36.00 -36.46
C ASP A 65 -11.07 -34.67 -36.56
N SER A 66 -10.59 -33.69 -35.80
CA SER A 66 -11.04 -32.31 -35.83
C SER A 66 -9.85 -31.44 -36.24
N PRO A 67 -9.99 -30.48 -37.17
CA PRO A 67 -8.87 -29.65 -37.59
C PRO A 67 -8.29 -28.94 -36.37
N ALA A 68 -7.05 -29.29 -36.03
CA ALA A 68 -6.35 -28.80 -34.86
C ALA A 68 -6.20 -27.27 -34.98
N MET A 69 -6.95 -26.52 -34.18
CA MET A 69 -6.65 -25.11 -33.96
C MET A 69 -5.26 -25.01 -33.31
N PRO A 70 -4.40 -24.05 -33.74
CA PRO A 70 -3.08 -23.88 -33.15
C PRO A 70 -3.23 -23.54 -31.66
N ARG A 71 -2.65 -24.39 -30.79
CA ARG A 71 -2.52 -24.08 -29.36
C ARG A 71 -1.49 -22.93 -29.21
N PRO A 72 -1.81 -21.87 -28.44
CA PRO A 72 -0.89 -20.76 -28.25
C PRO A 72 0.42 -21.24 -27.60
N THR A 73 1.53 -20.66 -28.04
CA THR A 73 2.87 -20.99 -27.54
C THR A 73 3.10 -20.40 -26.14
N THR A 74 4.04 -20.94 -25.37
CA THR A 74 4.40 -20.41 -24.04
C THR A 74 4.78 -18.93 -24.09
N VAL A 75 5.52 -18.51 -25.12
CA VAL A 75 5.92 -17.12 -25.34
C VAL A 75 4.72 -16.20 -25.56
N GLU A 76 3.70 -16.65 -26.31
CA GLU A 76 2.48 -15.88 -26.54
C GLU A 76 1.66 -15.72 -25.25
N ASN A 77 1.58 -16.78 -24.43
CA ASN A 77 0.92 -16.74 -23.14
C ASN A 77 1.63 -15.83 -22.14
N ASP A 78 2.98 -15.83 -22.14
CA ASP A 78 3.77 -14.96 -21.27
C ASP A 78 3.62 -13.49 -21.70
N ALA A 79 3.61 -13.20 -23.00
CA ALA A 79 3.34 -11.86 -23.51
C ALA A 79 1.91 -11.37 -23.19
N ALA A 80 0.92 -12.26 -23.19
CA ALA A 80 -0.44 -11.94 -22.77
C ALA A 80 -0.53 -11.68 -21.26
N ARG A 81 0.13 -12.53 -20.45
CA ARG A 81 0.21 -12.38 -18.99
C ARG A 81 0.90 -11.08 -18.60
N TRP A 82 2.03 -10.77 -19.24
CA TRP A 82 2.74 -9.50 -19.05
C TRP A 82 1.83 -8.29 -19.27
N ARG A 83 1.13 -8.26 -20.41
CA ARG A 83 0.16 -7.18 -20.72
C ARG A 83 -0.98 -7.09 -19.71
N ALA A 84 -1.40 -8.20 -19.09
CA ALA A 84 -2.41 -8.17 -18.04
C ALA A 84 -1.84 -7.59 -16.74
N ILE A 85 -0.65 -8.02 -16.33
CA ILE A 85 0.05 -7.51 -15.14
C ILE A 85 0.29 -6.01 -15.26
N THR A 86 0.86 -5.53 -16.38
CA THR A 86 1.13 -4.11 -16.58
C THR A 86 -0.15 -3.28 -16.47
N ARG A 87 -1.25 -3.72 -17.09
CA ARG A 87 -2.54 -3.03 -16.98
C ARG A 87 -3.08 -3.00 -15.56
N ALA A 88 -2.89 -4.07 -14.78
CA ALA A 88 -3.31 -4.10 -13.39
C ALA A 88 -2.47 -3.18 -12.51
N VAL A 89 -1.15 -3.14 -12.70
CA VAL A 89 -0.28 -2.16 -12.02
C VAL A 89 -0.72 -0.73 -12.34
N GLU A 90 -0.91 -0.40 -13.62
CA GLU A 90 -1.40 0.92 -14.02
C GLU A 90 -2.79 1.24 -13.44
N ALA A 91 -3.69 0.26 -13.38
CA ALA A 91 -5.03 0.44 -12.79
C ALA A 91 -4.99 0.66 -11.28
N HIS A 92 -4.09 -0.04 -10.59
CA HIS A 92 -3.83 0.16 -9.17
C HIS A 92 -3.34 1.59 -8.93
N GLU A 93 -2.23 2.01 -9.57
CA GLU A 93 -1.65 3.34 -9.38
C GLU A 93 -2.65 4.47 -9.70
N ARG A 94 -3.44 4.31 -10.77
CA ARG A 94 -4.46 5.28 -11.14
C ARG A 94 -5.57 5.41 -10.09
N THR A 95 -6.01 4.28 -9.54
CA THR A 95 -7.03 4.27 -8.49
C THR A 95 -6.49 4.85 -7.19
N ASP A 96 -5.23 4.54 -6.85
CA ASP A 96 -4.54 5.14 -5.72
C ASP A 96 -4.40 6.65 -5.84
N ALA A 97 -4.03 7.16 -7.02
CA ALA A 97 -3.95 8.60 -7.26
C ALA A 97 -5.32 9.28 -7.05
N ARG A 98 -6.40 8.70 -7.59
CA ARG A 98 -7.78 9.21 -7.40
C ARG A 98 -8.19 9.18 -5.93
N TRP A 99 -7.89 8.08 -5.22
CA TRP A 99 -8.13 7.96 -3.79
C TRP A 99 -7.38 9.03 -2.98
N LEU A 100 -6.10 9.23 -3.31
CA LEU A 100 -5.21 10.13 -2.58
C LEU A 100 -5.71 11.59 -2.63
N GLU A 101 -6.40 11.99 -3.70
CA GLU A 101 -7.04 13.30 -3.76
C GLU A 101 -8.07 13.48 -2.63
N TYR A 102 -8.82 12.46 -2.24
CA TYR A 102 -9.77 12.55 -1.11
C TYR A 102 -9.09 12.58 0.26
N GLU A 103 -7.89 11.99 0.38
CA GLU A 103 -7.15 11.96 1.65
C GLU A 103 -6.26 13.20 1.84
N LEU A 104 -5.78 13.83 0.76
CA LEU A 104 -4.86 14.96 0.84
C LEU A 104 -5.53 16.31 0.61
N ASP A 105 -6.55 16.39 -0.25
CA ASP A 105 -7.28 17.64 -0.50
C ASP A 105 -8.45 17.78 0.47
N ALA A 106 -8.28 18.66 1.45
CA ALA A 106 -9.32 18.94 2.44
C ALA A 106 -10.60 19.49 1.80
N ALA A 107 -10.52 20.26 0.71
CA ALA A 107 -11.70 20.76 0.02
C ALA A 107 -12.49 19.60 -0.62
N LYS A 108 -11.79 18.72 -1.35
CA LYS A 108 -12.41 17.53 -1.97
C LYS A 108 -13.01 16.60 -0.93
N LEU A 109 -12.32 16.40 0.20
CA LEU A 109 -12.85 15.63 1.33
C LEU A 109 -14.16 16.22 1.85
N LEU A 110 -14.22 17.54 2.07
CA LEU A 110 -15.43 18.19 2.59
C LEU A 110 -16.58 18.22 1.58
N ASP A 111 -16.30 18.14 0.28
CA ASP A 111 -17.31 17.99 -0.77
C ASP A 111 -17.89 16.57 -0.83
N PHE A 112 -17.06 15.56 -0.56
CA PHE A 112 -17.40 14.13 -0.67
C PHE A 112 -17.05 13.35 0.61
N PRO A 113 -17.61 13.73 1.78
CA PRO A 113 -17.16 13.24 3.08
C PRO A 113 -17.35 11.73 3.28
N VAL A 114 -18.34 11.13 2.60
CA VAL A 114 -18.60 9.69 2.69
C VAL A 114 -17.41 8.85 2.23
N MET A 115 -16.54 9.36 1.36
CA MET A 115 -15.33 8.64 0.90
C MET A 115 -14.36 8.31 2.04
N THR A 116 -14.44 9.00 3.18
CA THR A 116 -13.60 8.75 4.37
C THR A 116 -14.40 8.21 5.56
N ASP A 117 -15.71 8.03 5.41
CA ASP A 117 -16.59 7.57 6.47
C ASP A 117 -16.68 6.03 6.49
N MET A 118 -15.95 5.39 7.42
CA MET A 118 -15.97 3.93 7.61
C MET A 118 -17.32 3.37 8.09
N ARG A 119 -18.33 4.23 8.37
CA ARG A 119 -19.69 3.76 8.65
C ARG A 119 -20.45 3.42 7.37
N ASP A 120 -20.04 3.98 6.23
CA ASP A 120 -20.64 3.64 4.95
C ASP A 120 -20.12 2.28 4.46
N PRO A 121 -21.00 1.35 4.07
CA PRO A 121 -20.60 0.02 3.64
C PRO A 121 -19.82 0.03 2.32
N LEU A 122 -20.06 0.97 1.41
CA LEU A 122 -19.33 1.06 0.14
C LEU A 122 -17.91 1.57 0.39
N THR A 123 -17.77 2.58 1.25
CA THR A 123 -16.46 3.07 1.68
C THR A 123 -15.66 1.98 2.39
N THR A 124 -16.29 1.24 3.31
CA THR A 124 -15.64 0.10 3.99
C THR A 124 -15.24 -0.99 2.99
N ALA A 125 -16.10 -1.31 2.02
CA ALA A 125 -15.80 -2.31 0.99
C ALA A 125 -14.61 -1.89 0.12
N PHE A 126 -14.58 -0.64 -0.34
CA PHE A 126 -13.44 -0.06 -1.06
C PHE A 126 -12.14 -0.17 -0.23
N HIS A 127 -12.14 0.28 1.02
CA HIS A 127 -10.93 0.23 1.85
C HIS A 127 -10.42 -1.19 2.08
N LYS A 128 -11.31 -2.16 2.25
CA LYS A 128 -10.94 -3.59 2.34
C LYS A 128 -10.33 -4.08 1.04
N ALA A 129 -10.94 -3.75 -0.10
CA ALA A 129 -10.44 -4.16 -1.41
C ALA A 129 -9.08 -3.52 -1.72
N LYS A 130 -8.88 -2.24 -1.37
CA LYS A 130 -7.58 -1.57 -1.44
C LYS A 130 -6.52 -2.32 -0.64
N LEU A 131 -6.80 -2.64 0.63
CA LEU A 131 -5.85 -3.38 1.46
C LEU A 131 -5.46 -4.74 0.87
N GLN A 132 -6.43 -5.45 0.25
CA GLN A 132 -6.13 -6.71 -0.44
C GLN A 132 -5.27 -6.50 -1.69
N ALA A 133 -5.55 -5.49 -2.51
CA ALA A 133 -4.73 -5.14 -3.67
C ALA A 133 -3.31 -4.72 -3.26
N ASP A 134 -3.18 -3.93 -2.18
CA ASP A 134 -1.90 -3.52 -1.61
C ASP A 134 -1.10 -4.73 -1.12
N PHE A 135 -1.75 -5.71 -0.49
CA PHE A 135 -1.11 -6.94 0.00
C PHE A 135 -0.53 -7.79 -1.13
N HIS A 136 -1.21 -7.86 -2.27
CA HIS A 136 -0.76 -8.61 -3.45
C HIS A 136 0.15 -7.80 -4.38
N LYS A 137 0.41 -6.53 -4.08
CA LYS A 137 1.20 -5.65 -4.93
C LYS A 137 2.66 -6.12 -4.98
N PRO A 138 3.20 -6.42 -6.17
CA PRO A 138 4.59 -6.86 -6.29
C PRO A 138 5.56 -5.69 -6.11
N LEU A 139 6.80 -5.99 -5.69
CA LEU A 139 7.88 -4.99 -5.70
C LEU A 139 8.28 -4.63 -7.14
N ARG A 140 8.30 -5.65 -8.02
CA ARG A 140 8.53 -5.48 -9.45
C ARG A 140 7.48 -6.26 -10.24
N ALA A 141 6.95 -5.66 -11.30
CA ALA A 141 5.94 -6.33 -12.13
C ALA A 141 6.45 -7.67 -12.71
N GLU A 142 7.76 -7.78 -12.97
CA GLU A 142 8.38 -9.00 -13.50
C GLU A 142 8.24 -10.20 -12.54
N ASP A 143 8.17 -9.96 -11.22
CA ASP A 143 8.07 -11.03 -10.21
C ASP A 143 6.78 -11.86 -10.38
N LEU A 144 5.72 -11.27 -10.96
CA LEU A 144 4.46 -11.95 -11.25
C LEU A 144 4.49 -12.79 -12.53
N LEU A 145 5.52 -12.66 -13.39
CA LEU A 145 5.65 -13.53 -14.55
C LEU A 145 6.07 -14.95 -14.17
N ASP A 146 6.87 -15.07 -13.10
CA ASP A 146 7.44 -16.32 -12.61
C ASP A 146 6.46 -17.09 -11.70
N ASP A 147 5.43 -16.43 -11.18
CA ASP A 147 4.39 -17.00 -10.31
C ASP A 147 2.97 -16.71 -10.85
N PRO A 148 2.39 -17.62 -11.66
CA PRO A 148 1.06 -17.45 -12.23
C PRO A 148 -0.06 -17.36 -11.20
N ASP A 149 0.08 -18.01 -10.03
CA ASP A 149 -0.94 -18.01 -8.99
C ASP A 149 -0.94 -16.66 -8.27
N ALA A 150 0.25 -16.14 -7.93
CA ALA A 150 0.38 -14.78 -7.39
C ALA A 150 -0.13 -13.72 -8.38
N ALA A 151 0.16 -13.89 -9.67
CA ALA A 151 -0.38 -13.03 -10.72
C ALA A 151 -1.91 -13.06 -10.73
N GLY A 152 -2.52 -14.25 -10.67
CA GLY A 152 -3.97 -14.41 -10.59
C GLY A 152 -4.58 -13.64 -9.41
N HIS A 153 -4.05 -13.84 -8.21
CA HIS A 153 -4.51 -13.13 -7.01
C HIS A 153 -4.39 -11.62 -7.12
N TYR A 154 -3.27 -11.10 -7.64
CA TYR A 154 -3.09 -9.67 -7.82
C TYR A 154 -4.08 -9.08 -8.85
N LEU A 155 -4.27 -9.75 -9.99
CA LEU A 155 -5.20 -9.31 -11.02
C LEU A 155 -6.64 -9.24 -10.50
N ASP A 156 -7.07 -10.26 -9.75
CA ASP A 156 -8.40 -10.30 -9.13
C ASP A 156 -8.55 -9.22 -8.06
N ALA A 157 -7.56 -9.06 -7.17
CA ALA A 157 -7.59 -8.04 -6.12
C ALA A 157 -7.64 -6.60 -6.70
N VAL A 158 -6.89 -6.33 -7.77
CA VAL A 158 -6.95 -5.02 -8.46
C VAL A 158 -8.31 -4.80 -9.10
N ARG A 159 -8.90 -5.82 -9.74
CA ARG A 159 -10.25 -5.70 -10.32
C ARG A 159 -11.28 -5.35 -9.25
N ASP A 160 -11.23 -6.04 -8.12
CA ASP A 160 -12.15 -5.84 -7.01
C ASP A 160 -11.94 -4.45 -6.38
N TYR A 161 -10.69 -4.03 -6.22
CA TYR A 161 -10.34 -2.69 -5.75
C TYR A 161 -10.91 -1.60 -6.67
N VAL A 162 -10.60 -1.64 -7.97
CA VAL A 162 -11.10 -0.65 -8.95
C VAL A 162 -12.64 -0.59 -8.92
N THR A 163 -13.29 -1.75 -8.94
CA THR A 163 -14.76 -1.84 -8.96
C THR A 163 -15.38 -1.27 -7.67
N ALA A 164 -14.82 -1.61 -6.52
CA ALA A 164 -15.31 -1.11 -5.23
C ALA A 164 -15.09 0.40 -5.11
N PHE A 165 -13.94 0.91 -5.55
CA PHE A 165 -13.65 2.34 -5.56
C PHE A 165 -14.61 3.11 -6.47
N ASP A 166 -14.80 2.67 -7.72
CA ASP A 166 -15.70 3.34 -8.66
C ASP A 166 -17.14 3.37 -8.14
N THR A 167 -17.58 2.29 -7.48
CA THR A 167 -18.91 2.21 -6.85
C THR A 167 -19.03 3.18 -5.68
N ALA A 168 -18.03 3.23 -4.79
CA ALA A 168 -18.02 4.15 -3.66
C ALA A 168 -17.97 5.61 -4.13
N GLU A 169 -17.15 5.90 -5.15
CA GLU A 169 -17.01 7.25 -5.70
C GLU A 169 -18.30 7.71 -6.40
N ALA A 170 -18.95 6.84 -7.17
CA ALA A 170 -20.25 7.17 -7.77
C ALA A 170 -21.30 7.51 -6.70
N GLU A 171 -21.33 6.75 -5.60
CA GLU A 171 -22.23 7.06 -4.48
C GLU A 171 -21.85 8.37 -3.78
N ALA A 172 -20.56 8.62 -3.59
CA ALA A 172 -20.08 9.87 -3.03
C ALA A 172 -20.47 11.06 -3.90
N MET A 173 -20.34 10.96 -5.22
CA MET A 173 -20.76 11.98 -6.17
C MET A 173 -22.27 12.24 -6.14
N ARG A 174 -23.07 11.19 -5.93
CA ARG A 174 -24.53 11.29 -5.77
C ARG A 174 -24.92 11.94 -4.45
N ARG A 175 -24.31 11.52 -3.34
CA ARG A 175 -24.65 12.01 -2.00
C ARG A 175 -24.09 13.40 -1.71
N ARG A 176 -22.84 13.69 -2.09
CA ARG A 176 -22.12 14.91 -1.69
C ARG A 176 -22.33 15.20 -0.19
N ARG A 177 -22.88 16.38 0.13
CA ARG A 177 -23.22 16.82 1.49
C ARG A 177 -24.70 16.62 1.87
N THR A 178 -25.49 15.88 1.08
CA THR A 178 -26.95 15.72 1.32
C THR A 178 -27.28 14.94 2.59
N GLY A 179 -26.33 14.17 3.14
CA GLY A 179 -26.48 13.50 4.44
C GLY A 179 -26.39 14.43 5.65
N PHE A 180 -26.00 15.70 5.45
CA PHE A 180 -25.92 16.72 6.49
C PHE A 180 -27.14 17.64 6.44
N SER A 181 -27.60 18.12 7.60
CA SER A 181 -28.60 19.19 7.70
C SER A 181 -28.10 20.49 7.08
N ARG A 182 -29.02 21.43 6.82
CA ARG A 182 -28.65 22.74 6.21
C ARG A 182 -27.65 23.52 7.07
N GLU A 183 -27.79 23.46 8.39
CA GLU A 183 -26.88 24.13 9.32
C GLU A 183 -25.48 23.50 9.27
N GLU A 184 -25.40 22.18 9.29
CA GLU A 184 -24.14 21.44 9.17
C GLU A 184 -23.48 21.71 7.81
N GLN A 185 -24.24 21.76 6.72
CA GLN A 185 -23.71 22.13 5.40
C GLN A 185 -23.08 23.54 5.40
N GLN A 186 -23.66 24.49 6.13
CA GLN A 186 -23.07 25.83 6.29
C GLN A 186 -21.79 25.80 7.12
N ARG A 187 -21.76 24.99 8.19
CA ARG A 187 -20.53 24.76 8.98
C ARG A 187 -19.41 24.18 8.11
N LEU A 188 -19.72 23.19 7.28
CA LEU A 188 -18.76 22.61 6.32
C LEU A 188 -18.25 23.65 5.32
N ALA A 189 -19.11 24.52 4.78
CA ALA A 189 -18.71 25.58 3.87
C ALA A 189 -17.80 26.64 4.54
N ARG A 190 -18.06 27.00 5.80
CA ARG A 190 -17.19 27.88 6.59
C ARG A 190 -15.84 27.21 6.87
N ALA A 191 -15.86 25.95 7.29
CA ALA A 191 -14.64 25.17 7.50
C ALA A 191 -13.77 25.11 6.24
N GLN A 192 -14.36 24.82 5.07
CA GLN A 192 -13.64 24.80 3.79
C GLN A 192 -13.01 26.16 3.47
N SER A 193 -13.74 27.26 3.71
CA SER A 193 -13.20 28.62 3.50
C SER A 193 -12.03 28.92 4.43
N LEU A 194 -12.10 28.50 5.69
CA LEU A 194 -11.04 28.66 6.68
C LEU A 194 -9.82 27.79 6.35
N LEU A 195 -10.01 26.55 5.89
CA LEU A 195 -8.91 25.69 5.46
C LEU A 195 -8.18 26.25 4.24
N ARG A 196 -8.89 26.90 3.31
CA ARG A 196 -8.24 27.60 2.21
C ARG A 196 -7.32 28.72 2.70
N VAL A 197 -7.72 29.48 3.72
CA VAL A 197 -6.84 30.49 4.34
C VAL A 197 -5.68 29.82 5.08
N ALA A 198 -5.91 28.70 5.76
CA ALA A 198 -4.85 27.94 6.44
C ALA A 198 -3.79 27.39 5.46
N SER A 199 -4.14 27.16 4.21
CA SER A 199 -3.22 26.71 3.14
C SER A 199 -2.68 27.84 2.27
N ASP A 200 -3.06 29.09 2.50
CA ASP A 200 -2.64 30.24 1.68
C ASP A 200 -1.23 30.71 2.06
N ALA A 201 -0.26 30.53 1.16
CA ALA A 201 1.13 30.98 1.36
C ALA A 201 1.27 32.52 1.39
N GLY A 202 0.27 33.26 0.90
CA GLY A 202 0.23 34.72 1.02
C GLY A 202 -0.21 35.23 2.39
N ALA A 203 -0.78 34.36 3.24
CA ALA A 203 -1.19 34.71 4.60
C ALA A 203 -0.07 34.51 5.61
N THR A 204 -0.08 35.28 6.70
CA THR A 204 0.90 35.12 7.78
C THR A 204 0.71 33.80 8.52
N ALA A 205 1.78 33.23 9.10
CA ALA A 205 1.70 31.99 9.88
C ALA A 205 0.64 32.05 10.99
N GLN A 206 0.49 33.21 11.65
CA GLN A 206 -0.51 33.42 12.71
C GLN A 206 -1.95 33.41 12.17
N GLU A 207 -2.20 34.01 11.00
CA GLU A 207 -3.51 33.98 10.35
C GLU A 207 -3.88 32.56 9.92
N ARG A 208 -2.92 31.83 9.36
CA ARG A 208 -3.10 30.44 8.94
C ARG A 208 -3.40 29.53 10.12
N GLU A 209 -2.66 29.65 11.23
CA GLU A 209 -2.90 28.88 12.44
C GLU A 209 -4.27 29.20 13.06
N ARG A 210 -4.64 30.48 13.12
CA ARG A 210 -5.97 30.90 13.60
C ARG A 210 -7.09 30.34 12.72
N ALA A 211 -6.94 30.41 11.41
CA ALA A 211 -7.92 29.89 10.46
C ALA A 211 -8.07 28.37 10.61
N TYR A 212 -6.96 27.64 10.72
CA TYR A 212 -6.97 26.20 10.93
C TYR A 212 -7.66 25.80 12.24
N ARG A 213 -7.39 26.51 13.34
CA ARG A 213 -8.04 26.28 14.64
C ARG A 213 -9.55 26.47 14.55
N LEU A 214 -10.00 27.55 13.90
CA LEU A 214 -11.43 27.81 13.67
C LEU A 214 -12.07 26.76 12.77
N ALA A 215 -11.37 26.31 11.72
CA ALA A 215 -11.86 25.24 10.85
C ALA A 215 -12.11 23.96 11.63
N ARG A 216 -11.18 23.58 12.54
CA ARG A 216 -11.36 22.41 13.42
C ARG A 216 -12.59 22.54 14.31
N THR A 217 -12.88 23.73 14.85
CA THR A 217 -14.10 23.98 15.61
C THR A 217 -15.35 23.81 14.75
N GLU A 218 -15.36 24.33 13.52
CA GLU A 218 -16.51 24.18 12.61
C GLU A 218 -16.76 22.72 12.22
N LEU A 219 -15.70 21.91 12.07
CA LEU A 219 -15.78 20.49 11.74
C LEU A 219 -16.10 19.58 12.93
N ASP A 220 -16.04 20.09 14.16
CA ASP A 220 -16.22 19.28 15.37
C ASP A 220 -17.59 18.58 15.40
N GLY A 221 -17.57 17.29 15.68
CA GLY A 221 -18.75 16.41 15.63
C GLY A 221 -19.30 16.11 14.23
N LEU A 222 -18.75 16.70 13.15
CA LEU A 222 -19.19 16.46 11.78
C LEU A 222 -18.25 15.55 11.01
N ILE A 223 -16.97 15.94 10.94
CA ILE A 223 -15.95 15.26 10.13
C ILE A 223 -14.62 15.34 10.87
N VAL A 224 -13.93 14.21 10.97
CA VAL A 224 -12.53 14.17 11.42
C VAL A 224 -11.64 14.23 10.20
N LEU A 225 -10.76 15.23 10.13
CA LEU A 225 -9.75 15.30 9.06
C LEU A 225 -8.76 14.13 9.19
N PRO A 226 -8.44 13.43 8.09
CA PRO A 226 -7.41 12.40 8.05
C PRO A 226 -6.05 12.94 8.51
N ASP A 227 -5.26 12.06 9.12
CA ASP A 227 -3.97 12.45 9.70
C ASP A 227 -3.00 12.99 8.65
N ARG A 228 -3.04 12.47 7.42
CA ARG A 228 -2.22 13.00 6.31
C ARG A 228 -2.61 14.42 5.92
N THR A 229 -3.91 14.71 5.80
CA THR A 229 -4.41 16.08 5.54
C THR A 229 -3.97 17.03 6.66
N ARG A 230 -4.18 16.60 7.91
CA ARG A 230 -3.83 17.33 9.14
C ARG A 230 -2.33 17.68 9.15
N ALA A 231 -1.48 16.68 9.00
CA ALA A 231 -0.02 16.85 9.01
C ALA A 231 0.46 17.70 7.83
N GLY A 232 -0.17 17.60 6.66
CA GLY A 232 0.11 18.47 5.52
C GLY A 232 -0.16 19.95 5.83
N ILE A 233 -1.33 20.26 6.39
CA ILE A 233 -1.68 21.62 6.77
C ILE A 233 -0.75 22.16 7.87
N GLU A 234 -0.50 21.36 8.91
CA GLU A 234 0.33 21.77 10.05
C GLU A 234 1.79 22.02 9.64
N ARG A 235 2.39 21.17 8.81
CA ARG A 235 3.73 21.42 8.22
C ARG A 235 3.75 22.64 7.33
N GLY A 236 2.69 22.85 6.54
CA GLY A 236 2.53 24.05 5.74
C GLY A 236 2.54 25.31 6.61
N ILE A 237 1.80 25.31 7.72
CA ILE A 237 1.73 26.44 8.67
C ILE A 237 3.09 26.71 9.32
N ALA A 238 3.85 25.66 9.63
CA ALA A 238 5.21 25.76 10.17
C ALA A 238 6.25 26.27 9.15
N GLY A 239 5.91 26.33 7.86
CA GLY A 239 6.82 26.73 6.77
C GLY A 239 7.75 25.60 6.31
N GLU A 240 7.42 24.34 6.59
CA GLU A 240 8.26 23.18 6.25
C GLU A 240 8.03 22.64 4.83
N LEU A 241 7.09 23.20 4.06
CA LEU A 241 6.68 22.70 2.74
C LEU A 241 7.09 23.62 1.57
N ASP A 242 7.93 24.63 1.81
CA ASP A 242 8.33 25.66 0.82
C ASP A 242 9.61 25.33 0.02
N ASP A 243 9.95 24.04 -0.17
CA ASP A 243 11.10 23.57 -0.99
C ASP A 243 10.69 22.91 -2.32
#